data_AF-A0A1W1BI49-F1
#
_entry.id   AF-A0A1W1BI49-F1
#
_cell.length_a   1.000
_cell.length_b   1.000
_cell.length_c   1.000
_cell.angle_alpha   90.00
_cell.angle_beta   90.00
_cell.angle_gamma   90.00
#
_symmetry.space_group_name_H-M   'P 1'
#
loop_
_entity.id
_entity.type
_entity.pdbx_description
1 polymer ?
#
loop_
_entity_poly.entity_id
_entity_poly.type
_entity_poly.pdbx_seq_one_letter_code
_entity_poly.pdbx_strand_id
1 'polypeptide(L)'
;MKRLLSVAALSVCLSLGVTSQVFAEATPVAQTKQQSGVVINLAGKQRMLTQKMSKEALFIAKGINADANKANLKKTVSLFDKTLTGLVSGDKDLNLPKTANKDILAQLEVVKNLWTPFKADIEKGDLKAINSGNIPLLKNMNKAVQMYAKASGSKLDPEMAKTINLAGKQRMLTQKMTKELLLIANGIDVDANKANIKKTTALFETTLNDLISGTKDAKIKGQLEVVKKLWADYAPIVKKADTSDASLAKAEKVNIPLLKEMNKAVKMYEASIK
;
A
#
# COMPACT_ATOMS: atom_id res chain seq x y z
N MET A 1 61.26 5.01 -74.47
CA MET A 1 60.96 3.80 -73.68
C MET A 1 60.48 4.23 -72.30
N LYS A 2 59.25 3.87 -71.95
CA LYS A 2 58.56 4.22 -70.70
C LYS A 2 59.26 3.58 -69.50
N ARG A 3 59.50 4.34 -68.42
CA ARG A 3 59.63 3.79 -67.07
C ARG A 3 58.75 4.59 -66.11
N LEU A 4 57.76 3.88 -65.60
CA LEU A 4 56.89 4.20 -64.48
C LEU A 4 57.63 3.99 -63.15
N LEU A 5 56.97 4.46 -62.07
CA LEU A 5 57.13 4.13 -60.62
C LEU A 5 58.12 5.02 -59.87
N SER A 6 57.83 5.59 -58.69
CA SER A 6 56.63 5.60 -57.83
C SER A 6 56.80 6.73 -56.81
N VAL A 7 55.74 7.52 -56.58
CA VAL A 7 55.65 8.47 -55.47
C VAL A 7 55.06 7.71 -54.27
N ALA A 8 55.84 7.56 -53.20
CA ALA A 8 55.34 7.05 -51.92
C ALA A 8 54.73 8.22 -51.13
N ALA A 9 53.40 8.25 -51.03
CA ALA A 9 52.68 9.15 -50.13
C ALA A 9 52.78 8.60 -48.69
N LEU A 10 53.41 9.37 -47.80
CA LEU A 10 53.38 9.11 -46.36
C LEU A 10 52.02 9.55 -45.80
N SER A 11 51.10 8.60 -45.62
CA SER A 11 49.86 8.83 -44.86
C SER A 11 50.17 8.88 -43.37
N VAL A 12 50.08 10.06 -42.78
CA VAL A 12 50.05 10.25 -41.32
C VAL A 12 48.60 10.07 -40.86
N CYS A 13 48.28 8.88 -40.34
CA CYS A 13 47.01 8.63 -39.66
C CYS A 13 47.06 9.22 -38.24
N LEU A 14 46.33 10.33 -38.02
CA LEU A 14 46.06 10.88 -36.70
C LEU A 14 44.95 10.05 -36.03
N SER A 15 45.30 9.14 -35.14
CA SER A 15 44.32 8.39 -34.35
C SER A 15 43.82 9.25 -33.19
N LEU A 16 42.65 9.85 -33.35
CA LEU A 16 41.88 10.43 -32.24
C LEU A 16 41.43 9.29 -31.32
N GLY A 17 42.13 9.12 -30.20
CA GLY A 17 41.74 8.20 -29.14
C GLY A 17 40.47 8.68 -28.44
N VAL A 18 39.31 8.12 -28.83
CA VAL A 18 38.08 8.28 -28.07
C VAL A 18 38.20 7.42 -26.81
N THR A 19 38.51 8.03 -25.67
CA THR A 19 38.43 7.34 -24.38
C THR A 19 36.97 7.20 -24.00
N SER A 20 36.38 6.04 -24.30
CA SER A 20 35.07 5.66 -23.77
C SER A 20 35.18 5.49 -22.25
N GLN A 21 34.72 6.48 -21.48
CA GLN A 21 34.52 6.31 -20.04
C GLN A 21 33.38 5.30 -19.84
N VAL A 22 33.74 4.07 -19.49
CA VAL A 22 32.78 3.06 -19.04
C VAL A 22 32.31 3.48 -17.65
N PHE A 23 31.13 4.10 -17.58
CA PHE A 23 30.42 4.23 -16.31
C PHE A 23 30.04 2.81 -15.88
N ALA A 24 30.69 2.31 -14.83
CA ALA A 24 30.24 1.08 -14.18
C ALA A 24 28.81 1.30 -13.68
N GLU A 25 27.82 0.67 -14.32
CA GLU A 25 26.49 0.57 -13.75
C GLU A 25 26.63 -0.13 -12.41
N ALA A 26 26.41 0.59 -11.31
CA ALA A 26 26.39 0.01 -9.99
C ALA A 26 25.37 -1.13 -10.00
N THR A 27 25.85 -2.37 -9.82
CA THR A 27 24.99 -3.55 -9.69
C THR A 27 23.96 -3.24 -8.60
N PRO A 28 22.65 -3.39 -8.86
CA PRO A 28 21.64 -3.12 -7.86
C PRO A 28 21.94 -3.96 -6.62
N VAL A 29 22.24 -3.30 -5.50
CA VAL A 29 22.47 -3.99 -4.23
C VAL A 29 21.22 -4.83 -3.94
N ALA A 30 21.38 -6.14 -3.93
CA ALA A 30 20.27 -7.05 -3.71
C ALA A 30 19.63 -6.75 -2.35
N GLN A 31 18.30 -6.57 -2.33
CA GLN A 31 17.56 -6.25 -1.12
C GLN A 31 17.75 -7.37 -0.08
N THR A 32 17.95 -6.99 1.19
CA THR A 32 17.93 -7.96 2.29
C THR A 32 16.51 -8.52 2.47
N LYS A 33 16.38 -9.67 3.15
CA LYS A 33 15.08 -10.23 3.51
C LYS A 33 14.24 -9.25 4.34
N GLN A 34 14.89 -8.60 5.30
CA GLN A 34 14.26 -7.59 6.15
C GLN A 34 13.73 -6.42 5.32
N GLN A 35 14.54 -5.88 4.40
CA GLN A 35 14.11 -4.81 3.50
C GLN A 35 12.95 -5.26 2.61
N SER A 36 12.96 -6.49 2.11
CA SER A 36 11.86 -7.04 1.31
C SER A 36 10.54 -7.06 2.11
N GLY A 37 10.60 -7.47 3.38
CA GLY A 37 9.44 -7.41 4.29
C GLY A 37 8.93 -5.99 4.53
N VAL A 38 9.83 -5.02 4.75
CA VAL A 38 9.48 -3.60 4.91
C VAL A 38 8.81 -3.04 3.66
N VAL A 39 9.34 -3.35 2.47
CA VAL A 39 8.78 -2.94 1.18
C VAL A 39 7.36 -3.48 1.00
N ILE A 40 7.14 -4.79 1.22
CA ILE A 40 5.81 -5.41 1.12
C ILE A 40 4.82 -4.78 2.11
N ASN A 41 5.26 -4.53 3.36
CA ASN A 41 4.42 -3.87 4.35
C ASN A 41 4.02 -2.45 3.93
N LEU A 42 4.97 -1.62 3.50
CA LEU A 42 4.71 -0.22 3.14
C LEU A 42 3.92 -0.09 1.83
N ALA A 43 4.18 -0.95 0.84
CA ALA A 43 3.31 -1.09 -0.33
C ALA A 43 1.91 -1.54 0.08
N GLY A 44 1.79 -2.50 1.00
CA GLY A 44 0.53 -2.96 1.56
C GLY A 44 -0.23 -1.85 2.29
N LYS A 45 0.50 -0.96 2.98
CA LYS A 45 -0.03 0.20 3.71
C LYS A 45 -0.67 1.20 2.75
N GLN A 46 -0.18 1.36 1.52
CA GLN A 46 -0.81 2.24 0.52
C GLN A 46 -2.26 1.86 0.27
N ARG A 47 -2.58 0.56 0.12
CA ARG A 47 -3.97 0.09 -0.02
C ARG A 47 -4.85 0.50 1.15
N MET A 48 -4.32 0.44 2.37
CA MET A 48 -5.06 0.85 3.57
C MET A 48 -5.29 2.36 3.58
N LEU A 49 -4.27 3.15 3.23
CA LEU A 49 -4.35 4.61 3.20
C LEU A 49 -5.42 5.11 2.22
N THR A 50 -5.58 4.48 1.04
CA THR A 50 -6.67 4.85 0.12
C THR A 50 -8.04 4.69 0.76
N GLN A 51 -8.27 3.59 1.47
CA GLN A 51 -9.54 3.36 2.18
C GLN A 51 -9.72 4.33 3.35
N LYS A 52 -8.63 4.62 4.08
CA LYS A 52 -8.63 5.52 5.23
C LYS A 52 -8.96 6.95 4.82
N MET A 53 -8.40 7.46 3.72
CA MET A 53 -8.71 8.80 3.19
C MET A 53 -10.19 8.92 2.81
N SER A 54 -10.74 7.95 2.08
CA SER A 54 -12.16 7.96 1.74
C SER A 54 -13.05 7.89 2.99
N LYS A 55 -12.69 7.07 3.98
CA LYS A 55 -13.39 6.99 5.27
C LYS A 55 -13.38 8.33 6.01
N GLU A 56 -12.22 9.00 6.07
CA GLU A 56 -12.07 10.30 6.73
C GLU A 56 -12.89 11.39 6.03
N ALA A 57 -12.87 11.45 4.70
CA ALA A 57 -13.72 12.36 3.92
C ALA A 57 -15.22 12.14 4.19
N LEU A 58 -15.66 10.88 4.28
CA LEU A 58 -17.05 10.54 4.57
C LEU A 58 -17.46 10.87 6.02
N PHE A 59 -16.55 10.75 6.99
CA PHE A 59 -16.81 11.20 8.36
C PHE A 59 -16.97 12.73 8.43
N ILE A 60 -16.13 13.48 7.71
CA ILE A 60 -16.23 14.94 7.59
C ILE A 60 -17.62 15.32 7.04
N ALA A 61 -18.06 14.66 5.97
CA ALA A 61 -19.36 14.91 5.36
C ALA A 61 -20.55 14.61 6.31
N LYS A 62 -20.41 13.60 7.19
CA LYS A 62 -21.41 13.28 8.21
C LYS A 62 -21.33 14.18 9.46
N GLY A 63 -20.36 15.08 9.55
CA GLY A 63 -20.16 15.93 10.73
C GLY A 63 -19.61 15.18 11.96
N ILE A 64 -19.18 13.93 11.81
CA ILE A 64 -18.69 13.11 12.92
C ILE A 64 -17.21 13.44 13.14
N ASN A 65 -16.90 14.08 14.28
CA ASN A 65 -15.55 14.52 14.63
C ASN A 65 -14.83 15.21 13.46
N ALA A 66 -15.54 16.10 12.76
CA ALA A 66 -15.13 16.62 11.46
C ALA A 66 -13.73 17.26 11.48
N ASP A 67 -13.40 18.05 12.50
CA ASP A 67 -12.10 18.72 12.57
C ASP A 67 -10.95 17.74 12.84
N ALA A 68 -11.18 16.73 13.68
CA ALA A 68 -10.22 15.65 13.87
C ALA A 68 -10.02 14.86 12.56
N ASN A 69 -11.09 14.57 11.82
CA ASN A 69 -11.00 13.90 10.54
C ASN A 69 -10.33 14.74 9.45
N LYS A 70 -10.53 16.06 9.41
CA LYS A 70 -9.76 16.97 8.52
C LYS A 70 -8.27 16.91 8.81
N ALA A 71 -7.89 16.97 10.10
CA ALA A 71 -6.48 16.87 10.51
C ALA A 71 -5.89 15.49 10.18
N ASN A 72 -6.65 14.42 10.39
CA ASN A 72 -6.23 13.06 10.07
C ASN A 72 -6.11 12.85 8.56
N LEU A 73 -7.05 13.36 7.77
CA LEU A 73 -7.05 13.27 6.31
C LEU A 73 -5.78 13.90 5.72
N LYS A 74 -5.42 15.11 6.15
CA LYS A 74 -4.16 15.75 5.75
C LYS A 74 -2.95 14.87 6.05
N LYS A 75 -2.87 14.31 7.26
CA LYS A 75 -1.79 13.38 7.65
C LYS A 75 -1.79 12.11 6.79
N THR A 76 -2.96 11.56 6.46
CA THR A 76 -3.09 10.35 5.63
C THR A 76 -2.62 10.62 4.19
N VAL A 77 -2.99 11.76 3.61
CA VAL A 77 -2.54 12.23 2.28
C VAL A 77 -1.02 12.38 2.26
N SER A 78 -0.44 13.12 3.21
CA SER A 78 1.02 13.31 3.29
C SER A 78 1.77 12.00 3.49
N LEU A 79 1.22 11.08 4.27
CA LEU A 79 1.80 9.76 4.47
C LEU A 79 1.77 8.93 3.19
N PHE A 80 0.67 8.95 2.43
CA PHE A 80 0.57 8.30 1.13
C PHE A 80 1.64 8.86 0.17
N ASP A 81 1.74 10.18 0.03
CA ASP A 81 2.75 10.85 -0.80
C ASP A 81 4.18 10.44 -0.44
N LYS A 82 4.56 10.53 0.85
CA LYS A 82 5.90 10.19 1.33
C LYS A 82 6.24 8.73 0.98
N THR A 83 5.33 7.82 1.30
CA THR A 83 5.57 6.38 1.11
C THR A 83 5.50 5.94 -0.36
N LEU A 84 4.65 6.53 -1.20
CA LEU A 84 4.65 6.27 -2.64
C LEU A 84 5.96 6.74 -3.27
N THR A 85 6.42 7.95 -2.90
CA THR A 85 7.72 8.48 -3.33
C THR A 85 8.85 7.55 -2.88
N GLY A 86 8.86 7.15 -1.61
CA GLY A 86 9.86 6.22 -1.08
C GLY A 86 9.86 4.85 -1.76
N LEU A 87 8.71 4.35 -2.21
CA LEU A 87 8.64 3.09 -3.00
C LEU A 87 9.26 3.25 -4.39
N VAL A 88 9.28 4.46 -4.96
CA VAL A 88 9.90 4.73 -6.27
C VAL A 88 11.39 5.01 -6.12
N SER A 89 11.76 6.03 -5.32
CA SER A 89 13.12 6.57 -5.25
C SER A 89 13.95 6.01 -4.09
N GLY A 90 13.35 5.25 -3.18
CA GLY A 90 13.95 4.93 -1.88
C GLY A 90 13.72 6.04 -0.86
N ASP A 91 13.76 5.68 0.42
CA ASP A 91 13.63 6.60 1.56
C ASP A 91 14.34 5.95 2.77
N LYS A 92 15.40 6.60 3.27
CA LYS A 92 16.22 6.07 4.37
C LYS A 92 15.44 6.04 5.69
N ASP A 93 14.61 7.05 5.98
CA ASP A 93 13.81 7.10 7.22
C ASP A 93 12.79 5.96 7.27
N LEU A 94 12.30 5.56 6.11
CA LEU A 94 11.34 4.46 5.96
C LEU A 94 12.00 3.10 5.78
N ASN A 95 13.34 3.02 5.76
CA ASN A 95 14.11 1.83 5.40
C ASN A 95 13.68 1.24 4.04
N LEU A 96 13.34 2.11 3.08
CA LEU A 96 12.95 1.73 1.73
C LEU A 96 14.16 1.80 0.79
N PRO A 97 14.59 0.68 0.21
CA PRO A 97 15.53 0.72 -0.91
C PRO A 97 14.84 1.31 -2.15
N LYS A 98 15.63 1.90 -3.04
CA LYS A 98 15.16 2.32 -4.36
C LYS A 98 14.66 1.11 -5.15
N THR A 99 13.54 1.26 -5.84
CA THR A 99 13.03 0.20 -6.73
C THR A 99 13.77 0.25 -8.06
N ALA A 100 14.41 -0.86 -8.43
CA ALA A 100 15.12 -1.01 -9.69
C ALA A 100 14.34 -1.79 -10.76
N ASN A 101 13.35 -2.61 -10.34
CA ASN A 101 12.56 -3.42 -11.27
C ASN A 101 11.65 -2.52 -12.12
N LYS A 102 11.87 -2.53 -13.45
CA LYS A 102 11.18 -1.67 -14.41
C LYS A 102 9.67 -1.89 -14.45
N ASP A 103 9.21 -3.14 -14.31
CA ASP A 103 7.77 -3.45 -14.30
C ASP A 103 7.09 -2.89 -13.05
N ILE A 104 7.75 -3.00 -11.89
CA ILE A 104 7.25 -2.42 -10.65
C ILE A 104 7.20 -0.89 -10.75
N LEU A 105 8.24 -0.26 -11.31
CA LEU A 105 8.26 1.19 -11.54
C LEU A 105 7.12 1.62 -12.47
N ALA A 106 6.89 0.91 -13.58
CA ALA A 106 5.77 1.18 -14.48
C ALA A 106 4.42 1.04 -13.76
N GLN A 107 4.25 0.04 -12.90
CA GLN A 107 3.04 -0.13 -12.11
C GLN A 107 2.85 0.97 -11.05
N LEU A 108 3.94 1.47 -10.44
CA LEU A 108 3.88 2.61 -9.52
C LEU A 108 3.55 3.92 -10.24
N GLU A 109 3.97 4.09 -11.49
CA GLU A 109 3.57 5.24 -12.30
C GLU A 109 2.06 5.21 -12.60
N VAL A 110 1.49 4.04 -12.90
CA VAL A 110 0.03 3.88 -12.98
C VAL A 110 -0.66 4.30 -11.67
N VAL A 111 -0.10 3.90 -10.51
CA VAL A 111 -0.64 4.30 -9.21
C VAL A 111 -0.56 5.82 -9.02
N LYS A 112 0.56 6.45 -9.40
CA LYS A 112 0.76 7.91 -9.32
C LYS A 112 -0.24 8.68 -10.21
N ASN A 113 -0.50 8.18 -11.41
CA ASN A 113 -1.47 8.76 -12.35
C ASN A 113 -2.91 8.65 -11.84
N LEU A 114 -3.25 7.57 -11.13
CA LEU A 114 -4.55 7.43 -10.46
C LEU A 114 -4.65 8.25 -9.17
N TRP A 115 -3.53 8.42 -8.47
CA TRP A 115 -3.46 9.16 -7.22
C TRP A 115 -3.70 10.66 -7.41
N THR A 116 -3.14 11.24 -8.48
CA THR A 116 -3.24 12.69 -8.74
C THR A 116 -4.69 13.21 -8.79
N PRO A 117 -5.60 12.67 -9.63
CA PRO A 117 -6.99 13.10 -9.61
C PRO A 117 -7.70 12.73 -8.30
N PHE A 118 -7.44 11.54 -7.74
CA PHE A 118 -8.03 11.13 -6.47
C PHE A 118 -7.68 12.09 -5.31
N LYS A 119 -6.44 12.61 -5.26
CA LYS A 119 -6.01 13.60 -4.28
C LYS A 119 -6.76 14.93 -4.46
N ALA A 120 -6.95 15.38 -5.70
CA ALA A 120 -7.73 16.58 -5.99
C ALA A 120 -9.21 16.40 -5.57
N ASP A 121 -9.79 15.22 -5.75
CA ASP A 121 -11.16 14.93 -5.31
C ASP A 121 -11.28 14.92 -3.78
N ILE A 122 -10.25 14.43 -3.08
CA ILE A 122 -10.13 14.51 -1.62
C ILE A 122 -10.08 15.98 -1.14
N GLU A 123 -9.32 16.83 -1.81
CA GLU A 123 -9.20 18.25 -1.47
C GLU A 123 -10.51 19.01 -1.70
N LYS A 124 -11.25 18.67 -2.77
CA LYS A 124 -12.57 19.23 -3.06
C LYS A 124 -13.67 18.69 -2.15
N GLY A 125 -13.46 17.53 -1.53
CA GLY A 125 -14.49 16.81 -0.78
C GLY A 125 -15.57 16.17 -1.66
N ASP A 126 -15.27 15.86 -2.93
CA ASP A 126 -16.23 15.22 -3.84
C ASP A 126 -16.38 13.73 -3.51
N LEU A 127 -17.36 13.40 -2.68
CA LEU A 127 -17.56 12.04 -2.19
C LEU A 127 -17.84 11.02 -3.30
N LYS A 128 -18.51 11.44 -4.39
CA LYS A 128 -18.80 10.55 -5.51
C LYS A 128 -17.52 10.24 -6.28
N ALA A 129 -16.74 11.26 -6.61
CA ALA A 129 -15.45 11.09 -7.28
C ALA A 129 -14.45 10.31 -6.42
N ILE A 130 -14.39 10.60 -5.10
CA ILE A 130 -13.61 9.82 -4.13
C ILE A 130 -14.03 8.35 -4.14
N ASN A 131 -15.33 8.04 -4.10
CA ASN A 131 -15.80 6.66 -4.13
C ASN A 131 -15.39 5.94 -5.43
N SER A 132 -15.63 6.56 -6.58
CA SER A 132 -15.31 6.01 -7.90
C SER A 132 -13.81 5.83 -8.12
N GLY A 133 -12.98 6.80 -7.72
CA GLY A 133 -11.52 6.75 -7.86
C GLY A 133 -10.84 5.78 -6.88
N ASN A 134 -11.48 5.47 -5.74
CA ASN A 134 -10.89 4.61 -4.72
C ASN A 134 -10.63 3.16 -5.20
N ILE A 135 -11.57 2.58 -5.96
CA ILE A 135 -11.49 1.18 -6.39
C ILE A 135 -10.35 0.94 -7.40
N PRO A 136 -10.20 1.73 -8.48
CA PRO A 136 -9.06 1.62 -9.39
C PRO A 136 -7.71 1.79 -8.68
N LEU A 137 -7.60 2.78 -7.77
CA LEU A 137 -6.38 3.03 -7.03
C LEU A 137 -6.04 1.86 -6.08
N LEU A 138 -7.04 1.32 -5.37
CA LEU A 138 -6.88 0.12 -4.55
C LEU A 138 -6.41 -1.09 -5.38
N LYS A 139 -7.03 -1.34 -6.53
CA LYS A 139 -6.69 -2.48 -7.41
C LYS A 139 -5.26 -2.38 -7.92
N ASN A 140 -4.84 -1.22 -8.41
CA ASN A 140 -3.49 -1.02 -8.93
C ASN A 140 -2.43 -1.09 -7.83
N MET A 141 -2.74 -0.57 -6.64
CA MET A 141 -1.85 -0.73 -5.50
C MET A 141 -1.76 -2.19 -5.04
N ASN A 142 -2.85 -2.96 -5.13
CA ASN A 142 -2.82 -4.40 -4.88
C ASN A 142 -1.95 -5.16 -5.89
N LYS A 143 -1.98 -4.76 -7.17
CA LYS A 143 -1.08 -5.30 -8.19
C LYS A 143 0.39 -5.01 -7.86
N ALA A 144 0.73 -3.78 -7.48
CA ALA A 144 2.09 -3.43 -7.05
C ALA A 144 2.56 -4.27 -5.85
N VAL A 145 1.71 -4.49 -4.83
CA VAL A 145 2.04 -5.36 -3.69
C VAL A 145 2.33 -6.80 -4.13
N GLN A 146 1.54 -7.35 -5.05
CA GLN A 146 1.77 -8.69 -5.59
C GLN A 146 3.07 -8.77 -6.38
N MET A 147 3.42 -7.72 -7.12
CA MET A 147 4.69 -7.66 -7.85
C MET A 147 5.87 -7.61 -6.89
N TYR A 148 5.82 -6.82 -5.82
CA TYR A 148 6.85 -6.83 -4.77
C TYR A 148 6.99 -8.20 -4.08
N ALA A 149 5.87 -8.86 -3.78
CA ALA A 149 5.89 -10.17 -3.15
C ALA A 149 6.45 -11.28 -4.06
N LYS A 150 6.37 -11.11 -5.39
CA LYS A 150 6.86 -12.07 -6.40
C LYS A 150 8.22 -11.69 -6.99
N ALA A 151 8.74 -10.50 -6.71
CA ALA A 151 9.94 -10.00 -7.33
C ALA A 151 11.11 -10.95 -7.05
N SER A 152 11.79 -11.41 -8.10
CA SER A 152 12.91 -12.36 -8.04
C SER A 152 14.10 -11.90 -7.18
N GLY A 153 14.16 -10.59 -6.86
CA GLY A 153 15.15 -10.02 -5.94
C GLY A 153 14.78 -10.10 -4.45
N SER A 154 13.56 -10.53 -4.11
CA SER A 154 13.14 -10.76 -2.73
C SER A 154 13.75 -12.06 -2.22
N LYS A 155 14.74 -11.98 -1.34
CA LYS A 155 15.26 -13.15 -0.61
C LYS A 155 14.30 -13.68 0.47
N LEU A 156 13.15 -13.01 0.65
CA LEU A 156 12.15 -13.35 1.65
C LEU A 156 11.44 -14.66 1.27
N ASP A 157 11.24 -15.52 2.28
CA ASP A 157 10.45 -16.73 2.13
C ASP A 157 9.03 -16.42 1.58
N PRO A 158 8.54 -17.13 0.54
CA PRO A 158 7.23 -16.84 -0.07
C PRO A 158 6.05 -16.93 0.90
N GLU A 159 6.07 -17.87 1.85
CA GLU A 159 5.00 -18.00 2.85
C GLU A 159 5.06 -16.86 3.89
N MET A 160 6.25 -16.40 4.26
CA MET A 160 6.40 -15.20 5.09
C MET A 160 5.90 -13.94 4.35
N ALA A 161 6.24 -13.77 3.07
CA ALA A 161 5.77 -12.67 2.23
C ALA A 161 4.23 -12.65 2.13
N LYS A 162 3.62 -13.83 1.92
CA LYS A 162 2.17 -14.04 1.90
C LYS A 162 1.54 -13.71 3.26
N THR A 163 2.12 -14.18 4.36
CA THR A 163 1.66 -13.90 5.73
C THR A 163 1.66 -12.39 6.03
N ILE A 164 2.75 -11.68 5.74
CA ILE A 164 2.84 -10.22 5.91
C ILE A 164 1.79 -9.51 5.06
N ASN A 165 1.58 -9.96 3.81
CA ASN A 165 0.54 -9.40 2.95
C ASN A 165 -0.88 -9.63 3.50
N LEU A 166 -1.18 -10.83 4.00
CA LEU A 166 -2.48 -11.16 4.61
C LEU A 166 -2.73 -10.37 5.89
N ALA A 167 -1.74 -10.29 6.78
CA ALA A 167 -1.82 -9.45 7.98
C ALA A 167 -1.98 -7.97 7.61
N GLY A 168 -1.22 -7.49 6.63
CA GLY A 168 -1.34 -6.13 6.11
C GLY A 168 -2.72 -5.82 5.53
N LYS A 169 -3.34 -6.81 4.86
CA LYS A 169 -4.69 -6.72 4.29
C LYS A 169 -5.74 -6.52 5.38
N GLN A 170 -5.58 -7.10 6.57
CA GLN A 170 -6.51 -6.89 7.69
C GLN A 170 -6.65 -5.41 8.07
N ARG A 171 -5.54 -4.66 8.12
CA ARG A 171 -5.58 -3.19 8.34
C ARG A 171 -6.43 -2.48 7.30
N MET A 172 -6.32 -2.88 6.04
CA MET A 172 -7.10 -2.29 4.95
C MET A 172 -8.59 -2.65 5.06
N LEU A 173 -8.91 -3.91 5.37
CA LEU A 173 -10.30 -4.36 5.49
C LEU A 173 -11.03 -3.62 6.61
N THR A 174 -10.39 -3.32 7.74
CA THR A 174 -11.03 -2.54 8.81
C THR A 174 -11.40 -1.13 8.35
N GLN A 175 -10.52 -0.46 7.59
CA GLN A 175 -10.82 0.86 7.02
C GLN A 175 -11.91 0.77 5.94
N LYS A 176 -11.86 -0.28 5.10
CA LYS A 176 -12.81 -0.52 4.02
C LYS A 176 -14.22 -0.76 4.55
N MET A 177 -14.39 -1.56 5.60
CA MET A 177 -15.70 -1.79 6.23
C MET A 177 -16.32 -0.50 6.76
N THR A 178 -15.53 0.37 7.41
CA THR A 178 -16.05 1.66 7.89
C THR A 178 -16.37 2.60 6.74
N LYS A 179 -15.55 2.62 5.68
CA LYS A 179 -15.85 3.36 4.45
C LYS A 179 -17.18 2.91 3.84
N GLU A 180 -17.39 1.61 3.70
CA GLU A 180 -18.63 1.02 3.16
C GLU A 180 -19.85 1.38 4.01
N LEU A 181 -19.73 1.29 5.34
CA LEU A 181 -20.77 1.73 6.27
C LEU A 181 -21.12 3.21 6.08
N LEU A 182 -20.11 4.07 5.93
CA LEU A 182 -20.32 5.49 5.73
C LEU A 182 -20.86 5.83 4.33
N LEU A 183 -20.51 5.07 3.30
CA LEU A 183 -21.12 5.22 1.97
C LEU A 183 -22.63 4.95 2.04
N ILE A 184 -23.05 3.89 2.76
CA ILE A 184 -24.47 3.62 3.06
C ILE A 184 -25.09 4.81 3.79
N ALA A 185 -24.45 5.31 4.86
CA ALA A 185 -24.95 6.41 5.68
C ALA A 185 -25.03 7.77 4.95
N ASN A 186 -24.29 7.93 3.85
CA ASN A 186 -24.32 9.11 2.97
C ASN A 186 -25.18 8.89 1.71
N GLY A 187 -25.88 7.76 1.59
CA GLY A 187 -26.75 7.48 0.44
C GLY A 187 -26.01 7.18 -0.87
N ILE A 188 -24.73 6.78 -0.81
CA ILE A 188 -23.90 6.50 -1.98
C ILE A 188 -23.85 4.99 -2.24
N ASP A 189 -24.34 4.56 -3.41
CA ASP A 189 -24.38 3.17 -3.86
C ASP A 189 -24.85 2.19 -2.76
N VAL A 190 -25.97 2.52 -2.11
CA VAL A 190 -26.43 1.88 -0.86
C VAL A 190 -26.47 0.35 -0.95
N ASP A 191 -27.12 -0.21 -1.96
CA ASP A 191 -27.27 -1.66 -2.09
C ASP A 191 -25.94 -2.37 -2.39
N ALA A 192 -25.11 -1.75 -3.24
CA ALA A 192 -23.78 -2.25 -3.52
C ALA A 192 -22.92 -2.26 -2.25
N ASN A 193 -22.96 -1.20 -1.44
CA ASN A 193 -22.19 -1.12 -0.20
C ASN A 193 -22.72 -2.05 0.90
N LYS A 194 -24.04 -2.29 0.98
CA LYS A 194 -24.61 -3.36 1.84
C LYS A 194 -24.11 -4.75 1.45
N ALA A 195 -23.96 -5.04 0.16
CA ALA A 195 -23.37 -6.29 -0.30
C ALA A 195 -21.85 -6.34 -0.04
N ASN A 196 -21.15 -5.23 -0.28
CA ASN A 196 -19.70 -5.16 -0.12
C ASN A 196 -19.27 -5.29 1.34
N ILE A 197 -19.95 -4.65 2.28
CA ILE A 197 -19.59 -4.73 3.71
C ILE A 197 -19.71 -6.15 4.25
N LYS A 198 -20.70 -6.93 3.80
CA LYS A 198 -20.84 -8.36 4.13
C LYS A 198 -19.64 -9.16 3.63
N LYS A 199 -19.25 -8.96 2.36
CA LYS A 199 -18.08 -9.63 1.76
C LYS A 199 -16.78 -9.24 2.46
N THR A 200 -16.59 -7.95 2.75
CA THR A 200 -15.41 -7.44 3.46
C THR A 200 -15.33 -8.01 4.88
N THR A 201 -16.47 -8.08 5.57
CA THR A 201 -16.59 -8.66 6.92
C THR A 201 -16.20 -10.13 6.93
N ALA A 202 -16.81 -10.95 6.06
CA ALA A 202 -16.49 -12.38 5.97
C ALA A 202 -15.01 -12.61 5.66
N LEU A 203 -14.45 -11.85 4.72
CA LEU A 203 -13.04 -11.94 4.35
C LEU A 203 -12.09 -11.56 5.50
N PHE A 204 -12.46 -10.55 6.31
CA PHE A 204 -11.71 -10.19 7.52
C PHE A 204 -11.72 -11.33 8.52
N GLU A 205 -12.90 -11.87 8.85
CA GLU A 205 -13.06 -12.94 9.84
C GLU A 205 -12.31 -14.22 9.45
N THR A 206 -12.47 -14.69 8.21
CA THR A 206 -11.75 -15.87 7.72
C THR A 206 -10.24 -15.66 7.79
N THR A 207 -9.75 -14.54 7.26
CA THR A 207 -8.29 -14.28 7.21
C THR A 207 -7.71 -14.11 8.62
N LEU A 208 -8.42 -13.46 9.55
CA LEU A 208 -7.95 -13.31 10.94
C LEU A 208 -7.84 -14.67 11.63
N ASN A 209 -8.84 -15.55 11.45
CA ASN A 209 -8.79 -16.91 11.99
C ASN A 209 -7.65 -17.73 11.39
N ASP A 210 -7.41 -17.62 10.08
CA ASP A 210 -6.29 -18.28 9.40
C ASP A 210 -4.93 -17.80 9.92
N LEU A 211 -4.79 -16.50 10.19
CA LEU A 211 -3.55 -15.95 10.77
C LEU A 211 -3.33 -16.46 12.21
N ILE A 212 -4.39 -16.55 13.01
CA ILE A 212 -4.33 -17.06 14.40
C ILE A 212 -3.96 -18.55 14.43
N SER A 213 -4.55 -19.36 13.56
CA SER A 213 -4.31 -20.80 13.49
C SER A 213 -2.97 -21.13 12.82
N GLY A 214 -2.55 -20.32 11.84
CA GLY A 214 -1.35 -20.55 11.04
C GLY A 214 -0.04 -20.12 11.70
N THR A 215 -0.07 -19.25 12.72
CA THR A 215 1.16 -18.81 13.40
C THR A 215 1.61 -19.76 14.51
N LYS A 216 2.89 -20.12 14.51
CA LYS A 216 3.54 -20.89 15.61
C LYS A 216 4.14 -20.00 16.70
N ASP A 217 4.25 -18.69 16.45
CA ASP A 217 4.79 -17.73 17.41
C ASP A 217 3.70 -17.33 18.41
N ALA A 218 3.89 -17.69 19.69
CA ALA A 218 2.94 -17.43 20.76
C ALA A 218 2.69 -15.94 21.01
N LYS A 219 3.71 -15.07 20.82
CA LYS A 219 3.55 -13.62 20.99
C LYS A 219 2.70 -13.04 19.87
N ILE A 220 2.96 -13.44 18.62
CA ILE A 220 2.15 -13.02 17.47
C ILE A 220 0.71 -13.52 17.61
N LYS A 221 0.53 -14.78 18.03
CA LYS A 221 -0.80 -15.35 18.30
C LYS A 221 -1.55 -14.52 19.34
N GLY A 222 -0.91 -14.20 20.47
CA GLY A 222 -1.49 -13.35 21.51
C GLY A 222 -1.89 -11.96 20.99
N GLN A 223 -1.07 -11.34 20.15
CA GLN A 223 -1.41 -10.05 19.54
C GLN A 223 -2.61 -10.14 18.58
N LEU A 224 -2.75 -11.23 17.82
CA LEU A 224 -3.93 -11.45 16.96
C LEU A 224 -5.20 -11.74 17.77
N GLU A 225 -5.10 -12.40 18.93
CA GLU A 225 -6.24 -12.56 19.84
C GLU A 225 -6.70 -11.22 20.43
N VAL A 226 -5.78 -10.27 20.68
CA VAL A 226 -6.14 -8.88 21.03
C VAL A 226 -6.94 -8.23 19.90
N VAL A 227 -6.52 -8.42 18.64
CA VAL A 227 -7.26 -7.93 17.47
C VAL A 227 -8.66 -8.57 17.40
N LYS A 228 -8.78 -9.87 17.67
CA LYS A 228 -10.05 -10.59 17.69
C LYS A 228 -10.99 -10.10 18.79
N LYS A 229 -10.46 -9.75 19.98
CA LYS A 229 -11.25 -9.15 21.05
C LYS A 229 -11.80 -7.78 20.65
N LEU A 230 -10.97 -6.91 20.08
CA LEU A 230 -11.43 -5.60 19.57
C LEU A 230 -12.44 -5.74 18.42
N TRP A 231 -12.28 -6.77 17.59
CA TRP A 231 -13.23 -7.08 16.53
C TRP A 231 -14.63 -7.40 17.09
N ALA A 232 -14.74 -8.07 18.24
CA ALA A 232 -16.04 -8.40 18.84
C ALA A 232 -16.90 -7.16 19.14
N ASP A 233 -16.29 -6.02 19.45
CA ASP A 233 -17.00 -4.76 19.68
C ASP A 233 -17.42 -4.06 18.37
N TYR A 234 -16.68 -4.29 17.28
CA TYR A 234 -16.90 -3.66 15.98
C TYR A 234 -17.84 -4.47 15.09
N ALA A 235 -17.77 -5.81 15.15
CA ALA A 235 -18.51 -6.73 14.29
C ALA A 235 -20.02 -6.50 14.28
N PRO A 236 -20.72 -6.25 15.41
CA PRO A 236 -22.17 -6.05 15.39
C PRO A 236 -22.60 -4.86 14.53
N ILE A 237 -21.79 -3.80 14.48
CA ILE A 237 -22.07 -2.59 13.72
C ILE A 237 -22.02 -2.89 12.21
N VAL A 238 -20.92 -3.48 11.76
CA VAL A 238 -20.71 -3.74 10.32
C VAL A 238 -21.52 -4.91 9.79
N LYS A 239 -21.80 -5.93 10.61
CA LYS A 239 -22.66 -7.06 10.23
C LYS A 239 -24.10 -6.65 10.01
N LYS A 240 -24.60 -5.72 10.82
CA LYS A 240 -25.96 -5.16 10.68
C LYS A 240 -26.02 -4.00 9.68
N ALA A 241 -24.86 -3.52 9.21
CA ALA A 241 -24.76 -2.26 8.47
C ALA A 241 -25.51 -1.12 9.17
N ASP A 242 -25.35 -1.02 10.50
CA ASP A 242 -26.07 -0.06 11.34
C ASP A 242 -25.53 1.36 11.14
N THR A 243 -26.32 2.19 10.45
CA THR A 243 -25.99 3.59 10.13
C THR A 243 -26.59 4.59 11.10
N SER A 244 -27.07 4.17 12.27
CA SER A 244 -27.48 5.12 13.32
C SER A 244 -26.29 5.96 13.79
N ASP A 245 -26.53 7.21 14.19
CA ASP A 245 -25.47 8.12 14.60
C ASP A 245 -24.62 7.57 15.75
N ALA A 246 -25.27 6.88 16.70
CA ALA A 246 -24.59 6.18 17.79
C ALA A 246 -23.63 5.10 17.29
N SER A 247 -24.07 4.29 16.32
CA SER A 247 -23.24 3.23 15.72
C SER A 247 -22.13 3.78 14.85
N LEU A 248 -22.34 4.88 14.12
CA LEU A 248 -21.29 5.55 13.35
C LEU A 248 -20.21 6.16 14.25
N ALA A 249 -20.62 6.84 15.34
CA ALA A 249 -19.69 7.38 16.32
C ALA A 249 -18.91 6.27 17.04
N LYS A 250 -19.57 5.15 17.37
CA LYS A 250 -18.90 3.96 17.92
C LYS A 250 -17.93 3.34 16.92
N ALA A 251 -18.32 3.20 15.65
CA ALA A 251 -17.49 2.66 14.59
C ALA A 251 -16.17 3.45 14.44
N GLU A 252 -16.21 4.78 14.50
CA GLU A 252 -15.02 5.61 14.48
C GLU A 252 -14.09 5.31 15.67
N LYS A 253 -14.64 5.27 16.89
CA LYS A 253 -13.90 5.04 18.13
C LYS A 253 -13.21 3.67 18.16
N VAL A 254 -13.86 2.62 17.69
CA VAL A 254 -13.30 1.25 17.72
C VAL A 254 -12.39 0.95 16.53
N ASN A 255 -12.55 1.64 15.41
CA ASN A 255 -11.74 1.41 14.21
C ASN A 255 -10.25 1.76 14.41
N ILE A 256 -9.94 2.84 15.15
CA ILE A 256 -8.56 3.28 15.37
C ILE A 256 -7.75 2.31 16.25
N PRO A 257 -8.23 1.86 17.43
CA PRO A 257 -7.58 0.79 18.18
C PRO A 257 -7.37 -0.48 17.36
N LEU A 258 -8.39 -0.92 16.62
CA LEU A 258 -8.29 -2.12 15.78
C LEU A 258 -7.20 -1.99 14.70
N LEU A 259 -7.11 -0.82 14.04
CA LEU A 259 -6.04 -0.53 13.09
C LEU A 259 -4.65 -0.55 13.75
N LYS A 260 -4.52 0.04 14.95
CA LYS A 260 -3.26 0.11 15.70
C LYS A 260 -2.77 -1.28 16.12
N GLU A 261 -3.63 -2.10 16.72
CA GLU A 261 -3.27 -3.45 17.15
C GLU A 261 -2.97 -4.37 15.95
N MET A 262 -3.72 -4.23 14.86
CA MET A 262 -3.38 -4.98 13.64
C MET A 262 -2.04 -4.52 13.03
N ASN A 263 -1.70 -3.24 13.14
CA ASN A 263 -0.39 -2.73 12.73
C ASN A 263 0.76 -3.27 13.60
N LYS A 264 0.54 -3.46 14.90
CA LYS A 264 1.51 -4.14 15.76
C LYS A 264 1.74 -5.57 15.31
N ALA A 265 0.67 -6.34 15.03
CA ALA A 265 0.79 -7.70 14.51
C ALA A 265 1.62 -7.78 13.22
N VAL A 266 1.38 -6.88 12.26
CA VAL A 266 2.18 -6.79 11.02
C VAL A 266 3.65 -6.53 11.32
N LYS A 267 3.96 -5.61 12.25
CA LYS A 267 5.33 -5.31 12.65
C LYS A 267 6.03 -6.47 13.35
N MET A 268 5.29 -7.28 14.10
CA MET A 268 5.83 -8.50 14.70
C MET A 268 6.17 -9.56 13.65
N TYR A 269 5.35 -9.72 12.60
CA TYR A 269 5.72 -10.57 11.45
C TYR A 269 6.93 -10.04 10.68
N GLU A 270 7.04 -8.71 10.49
CA GLU A 270 8.23 -8.12 9.89
C GLU A 270 9.49 -8.38 10.73
N ALA A 271 9.38 -8.33 12.06
CA ALA A 271 10.50 -8.55 12.96
C ALA A 271 10.91 -10.04 13.09
N SER A 272 10.04 -10.98 12.69
CA SER A 272 10.33 -12.42 12.75
C SER A 272 10.99 -12.96 11.48
N ILE A 273 11.27 -12.11 10.51
CA ILE A 273 12.03 -12.46 9.30
C ILE A 273 13.46 -12.85 9.72
N LYS A 274 13.88 -14.05 9.33
CA LYS A 274 15.23 -14.60 9.55
C LYS A 274 16.10 -14.48 8.31
#